data_AF-A0A534ETV1-F1
#
_entry.id   AF-A0A534ETV1-F1
#
_cell.length_a   1.000
_cell.length_b   1.000
_cell.length_c   1.000
_cell.angle_alpha   90.00
_cell.angle_beta   90.00
_cell.angle_gamma   90.00
#
_symmetry.space_group_name_H-M   'P 1'
#
loop_
_entity.id
_entity.type
_entity.pdbx_description
1 polymer ?
#
loop_
_entity_poly.entity_id
_entity_poly.type
_entity_poly.pdbx_seq_one_letter_code
_entity_poly.pdbx_strand_id
1 'polypeptide(L)'
;MLPTSNMSGWFMNLSANGLGEQTVTSAIIVAGMAAFSTNRPVPQTVGTCSTTLGAAYGYWVNLLNASGGISASGAACGGLRDSQFAGGGLPPSPVIATVPVNGQVDTVVIGAAQLSGGASNGLSGQNVNQAIPPTRKTIFWKSSGEN
;
A
#
# COMPACT_ATOMS: atom_id res chain seq x y z
N MET A 1 12.74 -9.66 -4.08
CA MET A 1 13.89 -10.26 -3.41
C MET A 1 13.58 -11.73 -3.27
N LEU A 2 14.13 -12.52 -4.18
CA LEU A 2 14.01 -13.96 -4.10
C LEU A 2 15.00 -14.47 -3.04
N PRO A 3 14.72 -15.59 -2.36
CA PRO A 3 15.58 -16.16 -1.31
C PRO A 3 17.04 -16.41 -1.73
N THR A 4 17.32 -16.44 -3.04
CA THR A 4 18.64 -16.66 -3.64
C THR A 4 19.37 -15.38 -4.05
N SER A 5 18.80 -14.21 -3.78
CA SER A 5 19.39 -12.93 -4.20
C SER A 5 20.47 -12.45 -3.23
N ASN A 6 21.58 -11.94 -3.77
CA ASN A 6 22.65 -11.28 -3.00
C ASN A 6 22.36 -9.80 -2.70
N MET A 7 21.21 -9.26 -3.12
CA MET A 7 20.80 -7.90 -2.75
C MET A 7 20.32 -7.88 -1.29
N SER A 8 20.57 -6.78 -0.58
CA SER A 8 20.10 -6.60 0.81
C SER A 8 18.73 -5.94 0.91
N GLY A 9 18.15 -5.52 -0.21
CA GLY A 9 16.87 -4.82 -0.24
C GLY A 9 16.60 -4.15 -1.58
N TRP A 10 15.64 -3.23 -1.57
CA TRP A 10 15.30 -2.41 -2.72
C TRP A 10 15.02 -0.97 -2.28
N PHE A 11 15.14 -0.05 -3.22
CA PHE A 11 14.71 1.33 -3.08
C PHE A 11 14.00 1.75 -4.37
N MET A 12 13.27 2.86 -4.31
CA MET A 12 12.65 3.45 -5.49
C MET A 12 12.73 4.97 -5.42
N ASN A 13 12.86 5.59 -6.59
CA ASN A 13 12.77 7.04 -6.71
C ASN A 13 11.31 7.46 -6.87
N LEU A 14 10.91 8.50 -6.15
CA LEU A 14 9.61 9.16 -6.30
C LEU A 14 9.70 10.25 -7.37
N SER A 15 9.96 9.84 -8.62
CA SER A 15 10.10 10.76 -9.75
C SER A 15 9.13 10.46 -10.90
N ALA A 16 8.36 9.37 -10.80
CA ALA A 16 7.42 8.96 -11.83
C ALA A 16 6.31 9.99 -12.07
N ASN A 17 5.93 10.73 -11.03
CA ASN A 17 4.88 11.75 -11.08
C ASN A 17 5.42 13.19 -11.16
N GLY A 18 6.73 13.35 -11.39
CA GLY A 18 7.44 14.63 -11.36
C GLY A 18 8.45 14.73 -10.20
N LEU A 19 9.20 15.82 -10.15
CA LEU A 19 10.21 16.04 -9.12
C LEU A 19 9.61 16.61 -7.82
N GLY A 20 10.30 16.37 -6.70
CA GLY A 20 9.94 16.94 -5.40
C GLY A 20 8.86 16.19 -4.63
N GLU A 21 8.47 15.00 -5.08
CA GLU A 21 7.55 14.13 -4.34
C GLU A 21 8.22 13.54 -3.09
N GLN A 22 7.52 13.56 -1.97
CA GLN A 22 7.99 13.04 -0.69
C GLN A 22 6.92 12.20 0.00
N THR A 23 7.37 11.16 0.71
CA THR A 23 6.51 10.43 1.64
C THR A 23 6.16 11.31 2.82
N VAL A 24 4.86 11.50 3.06
CA VAL A 24 4.35 12.39 4.13
C VAL A 24 3.54 11.63 5.18
N THR A 25 3.28 10.34 4.95
CA THR A 25 2.52 9.49 5.87
C THR A 25 3.36 8.35 6.42
N SER A 26 2.91 7.77 7.53
CA SER A 26 3.41 6.45 7.95
C SER A 26 2.99 5.38 6.95
N ALA A 27 3.74 4.28 6.90
CA ALA A 27 3.44 3.15 6.05
C ALA A 27 2.79 2.01 6.85
N ILE A 28 1.96 1.21 6.17
CA ILE A 28 1.45 -0.06 6.68
C ILE A 28 1.98 -1.21 5.83
N ILE A 29 2.01 -2.41 6.41
CA ILE A 29 2.32 -3.65 5.69
C ILE A 29 1.13 -4.60 5.84
N VAL A 30 0.55 -5.02 4.72
CA VAL A 30 -0.62 -5.91 4.68
C VAL A 30 -0.62 -6.71 3.37
N ALA A 31 -1.05 -7.97 3.45
CA ALA A 31 -1.12 -8.87 2.29
C ALA A 31 0.15 -8.96 1.43
N GLY A 32 1.34 -8.83 2.05
CA GLY A 32 2.63 -8.90 1.34
C GLY A 32 3.02 -7.61 0.60
N MET A 33 2.31 -6.51 0.85
CA MET A 33 2.58 -5.20 0.26
C MET A 33 2.80 -4.14 1.33
N ALA A 34 3.58 -3.12 1.00
CA ALA A 34 3.66 -1.88 1.74
C ALA A 34 2.73 -0.84 1.08
N ALA A 35 1.91 -0.18 1.89
CA ALA A 35 1.08 0.94 1.46
C ALA A 35 1.44 2.20 2.23
N PHE A 36 1.60 3.31 1.52
CA PHE A 36 1.95 4.62 2.06
C PHE A 36 1.50 5.69 1.07
N SER A 37 1.52 6.94 1.51
CA SER A 37 1.07 8.06 0.70
C SER A 37 2.12 9.18 0.66
N THR A 38 2.12 9.89 -0.44
CA THR A 38 3.08 10.94 -0.76
C THR A 38 2.36 12.25 -1.06
N ASN A 39 3.12 13.34 -1.00
CA ASN A 39 2.73 14.63 -1.55
C ASN A 39 3.81 15.10 -2.52
N ARG A 40 3.37 15.68 -3.63
CA ARG A 40 4.22 16.40 -4.57
C ARG A 40 3.72 17.83 -4.72
N PRO A 41 4.56 18.84 -4.42
CA PRO A 41 4.23 20.23 -4.69
C PRO A 41 3.94 20.45 -6.18
N VAL A 42 2.82 21.11 -6.49
CA VAL A 42 2.45 21.54 -7.85
C VAL A 42 2.44 23.06 -7.88
N PRO A 43 3.26 23.71 -8.73
CA PRO A 43 3.26 25.16 -8.86
C PRO A 43 1.87 25.68 -9.22
N GLN A 44 1.46 26.76 -8.54
CA GLN A 44 0.19 27.40 -8.84
C GLN A 44 0.30 28.24 -10.13
N THR A 45 -0.80 28.36 -10.86
CA THR A 45 -0.85 29.25 -12.04
C THR A 45 -0.74 30.70 -11.57
N VAL A 46 0.20 31.44 -12.17
CA VAL A 46 0.43 32.86 -11.86
C VAL A 46 -0.86 33.66 -12.05
N GLY A 47 -1.16 34.54 -11.09
CA GLY A 47 -2.38 35.35 -11.13
C GLY A 47 -3.65 34.63 -10.65
N THR A 48 -3.54 33.41 -10.10
CA THR A 48 -4.65 32.69 -9.48
C THR A 48 -4.41 32.49 -7.98
N CYS A 49 -5.46 32.59 -7.18
CA CYS A 49 -5.47 32.14 -5.79
C CYS A 49 -6.11 30.76 -5.73
N SER A 50 -5.30 29.72 -5.88
CA SER A 50 -5.75 28.33 -5.74
C SER A 50 -5.31 27.77 -4.38
N THR A 51 -6.17 26.94 -3.79
CA THR A 51 -5.95 26.31 -2.48
C THR A 51 -5.37 24.90 -2.60
N THR A 52 -4.94 24.48 -3.79
CA THR A 52 -4.41 23.11 -4.00
C THR A 52 -3.02 22.96 -3.37
N LEU A 53 -2.90 22.14 -2.31
CA LEU A 53 -1.65 21.81 -1.60
C LEU A 53 -0.75 20.81 -2.38
N GLY A 54 -0.79 20.84 -3.71
CA GLY A 54 -0.10 19.87 -4.57
C GLY A 54 -0.89 18.59 -4.83
N ALA A 55 -0.22 17.64 -5.48
CA ALA A 55 -0.78 16.33 -5.83
C ALA A 55 -0.44 15.30 -4.74
N ALA A 56 -1.39 14.42 -4.44
CA ALA A 56 -1.22 13.33 -3.49
C ALA A 56 -1.28 12.00 -4.23
N TYR A 57 -0.39 11.08 -3.91
CA TYR A 57 -0.40 9.73 -4.48
C TYR A 57 -0.38 8.69 -3.37
N GLY A 58 -1.13 7.62 -3.57
CA GLY A 58 -1.10 6.44 -2.71
C GLY A 58 -0.37 5.32 -3.42
N TYR A 59 0.61 4.72 -2.74
CA TYR A 59 1.42 3.64 -3.26
C TYR A 59 0.98 2.30 -2.70
N TRP A 60 1.01 1.27 -3.55
CA TRP A 60 0.99 -0.14 -3.18
C TRP A 60 2.14 -0.84 -3.87
N VAL A 61 3.12 -1.25 -3.07
CA VAL A 61 4.32 -1.92 -3.58
C VAL A 61 4.54 -3.24 -2.87
N ASN A 62 4.91 -4.26 -3.64
CA ASN A 62 5.26 -5.56 -3.11
C ASN A 62 6.44 -5.43 -2.13
N LEU A 63 6.27 -5.97 -0.93
CA LEU A 63 7.24 -5.86 0.17
C LEU A 63 8.61 -6.42 -0.22
N LEU A 64 8.63 -7.44 -1.08
CA LEU A 64 9.86 -8.13 -1.44
C LEU A 64 10.55 -7.50 -2.64
N ASN A 65 9.88 -6.88 -3.60
CA ASN A 65 10.54 -6.47 -4.85
C ASN A 65 10.13 -5.08 -5.38
N ALA A 66 9.37 -4.31 -4.61
CA ALA A 66 8.84 -3.01 -5.00
C ALA A 66 7.93 -3.01 -6.24
N SER A 67 7.53 -4.17 -6.80
CA SER A 67 6.62 -4.17 -7.95
C SER A 67 5.24 -3.64 -7.56
N GLY A 68 4.51 -3.06 -8.52
CA GLY A 68 3.22 -2.47 -8.25
C GLY A 68 2.14 -3.50 -7.94
N GLY A 69 1.30 -3.19 -6.95
CA GLY A 69 0.18 -4.01 -6.50
C GLY A 69 -1.19 -3.55 -7.02
N ILE A 70 -1.32 -2.31 -7.50
CA ILE A 70 -2.60 -1.75 -7.95
C ILE A 70 -3.02 -2.40 -9.27
N SER A 71 -4.24 -2.95 -9.31
CA SER A 71 -4.78 -3.72 -10.43
C SER A 71 -3.94 -4.95 -10.81
N ALA A 72 -3.09 -5.45 -9.91
CA ALA A 72 -2.31 -6.64 -10.15
C ALA A 72 -3.21 -7.90 -10.20
N SER A 73 -3.02 -8.75 -11.20
CA SER A 73 -3.63 -10.08 -11.24
C SER A 73 -2.75 -11.10 -10.51
N GLY A 74 -3.21 -11.68 -9.41
CA GLY A 74 -2.47 -12.71 -8.66
C GLY A 74 -1.65 -12.16 -7.49
N ALA A 75 -0.42 -12.66 -7.28
CA ALA A 75 0.41 -12.43 -6.10
C ALA A 75 1.03 -11.01 -6.01
N ALA A 76 0.20 -9.96 -6.11
CA ALA A 76 0.57 -8.55 -5.95
C ALA A 76 1.84 -8.16 -6.73
N CYS A 77 1.91 -8.56 -8.01
CA CYS A 77 3.00 -8.25 -8.92
C CYS A 77 2.43 -7.84 -10.29
N GLY A 78 3.11 -6.91 -10.97
CA GLY A 78 2.78 -6.51 -12.34
C GLY A 78 1.68 -5.45 -12.46
N GLY A 79 1.21 -4.90 -11.35
CA GLY A 79 0.28 -3.76 -11.32
C GLY A 79 0.99 -2.40 -11.34
N LEU A 80 0.20 -1.34 -11.20
CA LEU A 80 0.70 0.02 -10.97
C LEU A 80 1.23 0.15 -9.53
N ARG A 81 2.26 0.98 -9.35
CA ARG A 81 2.82 1.26 -8.02
C ARG A 81 2.00 2.29 -7.27
N ASP A 82 1.37 3.21 -7.98
CA ASP A 82 0.66 4.33 -7.38
C ASP A 82 -0.60 4.73 -8.16
N SER A 83 -1.46 5.45 -7.44
CA SER A 83 -2.62 6.15 -7.98
C SER A 83 -2.74 7.50 -7.31
N GLN A 84 -3.11 8.52 -8.08
CA GLN A 84 -3.39 9.84 -7.54
C GLN A 84 -4.67 9.81 -6.68
N PHE A 85 -4.64 10.50 -5.53
CA PHE A 85 -5.84 10.76 -4.74
C PHE A 85 -6.61 11.95 -5.30
N ALA A 86 -7.91 11.77 -5.48
CA ALA A 86 -8.83 12.87 -5.78
C ALA A 86 -8.75 13.95 -4.68
N GLY A 87 -8.65 15.21 -5.09
CA GLY A 87 -8.49 16.36 -4.18
C GLY A 87 -7.04 16.71 -3.85
N GLY A 88 -6.07 15.82 -4.10
CA GLY A 88 -4.65 16.08 -3.83
C GLY A 88 -4.33 16.33 -2.35
N GLY A 89 -3.33 17.19 -2.10
CA GLY A 89 -2.97 17.65 -0.75
C GLY A 89 -2.20 16.64 0.10
N LEU A 90 -2.47 16.62 1.41
CA LEU A 90 -1.80 15.75 2.38
C LEU A 90 -2.76 14.63 2.81
N PRO A 91 -2.68 13.45 2.20
CA PRO A 91 -3.54 12.33 2.57
C PRO A 91 -3.23 11.88 4.00
N PRO A 92 -4.22 11.38 4.76
CA PRO A 92 -3.97 10.81 6.07
C PRO A 92 -3.14 9.53 5.96
N SER A 93 -2.48 9.16 7.05
CA SER A 93 -1.77 7.89 7.10
C SER A 93 -2.72 6.71 6.94
N PRO A 94 -2.38 5.71 6.10
CA PRO A 94 -3.17 4.51 6.00
C PRO A 94 -3.16 3.73 7.32
N VAL A 95 -4.29 3.09 7.62
CA VAL A 95 -4.47 2.27 8.82
C VAL A 95 -5.09 0.92 8.46
N ILE A 96 -4.77 -0.10 9.24
CA ILE A 96 -5.37 -1.43 9.17
C ILE A 96 -6.41 -1.53 10.28
N ALA A 97 -7.63 -1.91 9.93
CA ALA A 97 -8.71 -2.16 10.85
C ALA A 97 -9.26 -3.58 10.65
N THR A 98 -9.67 -4.20 11.75
CA THR A 98 -10.39 -5.46 11.75
C THR A 98 -11.82 -5.18 12.13
N VAL A 99 -12.76 -5.42 11.22
CA VAL A 99 -14.16 -5.03 11.39
C VAL A 99 -15.08 -6.23 11.26
N PRO A 100 -16.03 -6.45 12.19
CA PRO A 100 -17.06 -7.46 12.03
C PRO A 100 -18.14 -6.96 11.06
N VAL A 101 -18.33 -7.67 9.95
CA VAL A 101 -19.37 -7.40 8.94
C VAL A 101 -20.20 -8.66 8.79
N ASN A 102 -21.51 -8.58 9.08
CA ASN A 102 -22.44 -9.71 8.97
C ASN A 102 -21.99 -10.99 9.71
N GLY A 103 -21.32 -10.83 10.85
CA GLY A 103 -20.80 -11.96 11.65
C GLY A 103 -19.48 -12.56 11.14
N GLN A 104 -18.89 -12.02 10.06
CA GLN A 104 -17.54 -12.35 9.60
C GLN A 104 -16.56 -11.24 9.97
N VAL A 105 -15.30 -11.61 10.19
CA VAL A 105 -14.23 -10.67 10.55
C VAL A 105 -13.43 -10.32 9.30
N ASP A 106 -13.54 -9.08 8.86
CA ASP A 106 -12.85 -8.57 7.67
C ASP A 106 -11.65 -7.70 8.04
N THR A 107 -10.58 -7.81 7.25
CA THR A 107 -9.45 -6.87 7.31
C THR A 107 -9.66 -5.77 6.29
N VAL A 108 -9.75 -4.53 6.77
CA VAL A 108 -9.98 -3.34 5.96
C VAL A 108 -8.79 -2.40 6.07
N VAL A 109 -8.41 -1.81 4.96
CA VAL A 109 -7.43 -0.72 4.90
C VAL A 109 -8.17 0.57 4.59
N ILE A 110 -7.88 1.61 5.36
CA ILE A 110 -8.45 2.94 5.19
C ILE A 110 -7.31 3.91 4.90
N GLY A 111 -7.51 4.81 3.93
CA GLY A 111 -6.54 5.87 3.60
C GLY A 111 -5.39 5.47 2.68
N ALA A 112 -5.53 4.35 1.96
CA ALA A 112 -4.62 3.94 0.91
C ALA A 112 -5.26 4.11 -0.48
N ALA A 113 -4.45 4.14 -1.54
CA ALA A 113 -4.96 4.09 -2.91
C ALA A 113 -5.81 2.84 -3.14
N GLN A 114 -6.81 2.91 -4.01
CA GLN A 114 -7.69 1.79 -4.27
C GLN A 114 -6.93 0.68 -5.00
N LEU A 115 -6.78 -0.47 -4.35
CA LEU A 115 -5.97 -1.59 -4.85
C LEU A 115 -6.55 -2.17 -6.15
N SER A 116 -7.85 -2.02 -6.39
CA SER A 116 -8.50 -2.43 -7.63
C SER A 116 -8.24 -1.51 -8.83
N GLY A 117 -7.53 -0.39 -8.64
CA GLY A 117 -7.29 0.64 -9.66
C GLY A 117 -8.45 1.59 -9.90
N GLY A 118 -9.48 1.57 -9.05
CA GLY A 118 -10.56 2.56 -9.09
C GLY A 118 -10.10 3.95 -8.63
N ALA A 119 -11.01 4.92 -8.70
CA ALA A 119 -10.75 6.26 -8.18
C ALA A 119 -10.37 6.21 -6.70
N SER A 120 -9.20 6.78 -6.38
CA SER A 120 -8.66 6.78 -5.02
C SER A 120 -8.99 8.09 -4.31
N ASN A 121 -9.37 8.00 -3.03
CA ASN A 121 -9.43 9.15 -2.13
C ASN A 121 -8.84 8.76 -0.77
N GLY A 122 -8.34 9.74 -0.01
CA GLY A 122 -7.63 9.50 1.25
C GLY A 122 -8.49 8.99 2.40
N LEU A 123 -9.79 8.76 2.22
CA LEU A 123 -10.71 8.35 3.30
C LEU A 123 -11.44 7.03 2.99
N SER A 124 -11.36 6.53 1.76
CA SER A 124 -11.99 5.28 1.38
C SER A 124 -11.39 4.09 2.12
N GLY A 125 -12.28 3.23 2.60
CA GLY A 125 -11.95 1.89 3.07
C GLY A 125 -12.04 0.87 1.95
N GLN A 126 -11.21 -0.17 2.02
CA GLN A 126 -11.25 -1.31 1.11
C GLN A 126 -10.88 -2.60 1.84
N ASN A 127 -11.51 -3.71 1.47
CA ASN A 127 -11.11 -5.02 1.95
C ASN A 127 -9.79 -5.43 1.29
N VAL A 128 -8.83 -5.89 2.09
CA VAL A 128 -7.56 -6.39 1.57
C VAL A 128 -7.39 -7.85 1.98
N ASN A 129 -7.64 -8.74 1.02
CA ASN A 129 -7.46 -10.16 1.20
C ASN A 129 -5.99 -10.57 0.98
N GLN A 130 -5.51 -11.49 1.80
CA GLN A 130 -4.17 -12.04 1.66
C GLN A 130 -4.14 -12.98 0.45
N ALA A 131 -3.19 -12.78 -0.47
CA ALA A 131 -3.05 -13.63 -1.66
C ALA A 131 -2.75 -15.11 -1.33
N ILE A 132 -2.13 -15.36 -0.18
CA ILE A 132 -1.87 -16.72 0.33
C ILE A 132 -2.45 -16.80 1.75
N PRO A 133 -3.50 -17.62 1.97
CA PRO A 133 -4.01 -17.85 3.32
C PRO A 133 -2.93 -18.48 4.19
N PRO A 134 -2.59 -17.90 5.36
CA PRO A 134 -1.55 -18.43 6.24
C PRO A 134 -2.11 -19.64 7.00
N THR A 135 -2.25 -20.77 6.32
CA THR A 135 -2.62 -22.04 6.97
C THR A 135 -1.41 -22.54 7.73
N ARG A 136 -1.28 -22.14 9.00
CA ARG A 136 -0.22 -22.62 9.89
C ARG A 136 -0.58 -24.02 10.36
N LYS A 137 0.33 -24.97 10.18
CA LYS A 137 0.27 -26.27 10.84
C LYS A 137 1.20 -26.23 12.04
N THR A 138 0.69 -26.53 13.23
CA THR A 138 1.54 -26.75 14.40
C THR A 138 2.43 -27.96 14.13
N ILE A 139 3.75 -27.77 14.12
CA ILE A 139 4.72 -28.86 14.03
C ILE A 139 5.13 -29.19 15.45
N PHE A 140 4.84 -30.42 15.89
CA PHE A 140 5.34 -30.93 17.15
C PHE A 140 6.75 -31.49 16.92
N TRP A 141 7.74 -30.91 17.60
CA TRP A 141 9.14 -31.30 17.50
C TRP A 141 9.45 -32.62 18.22
N LYS A 142 8.53 -33.11 19.08
CA LYS A 142 8.64 -34.35 19.83
C LYS A 142 7.46 -35.25 19.45
N SER A 143 7.74 -36.42 18.87
CA SER A 143 6.72 -37.42 18.50
C SER A 143 6.56 -38.52 19.56
N SER A 144 7.44 -38.60 20.57
CA SER A 144 7.31 -39.49 21.74
C SER A 144 8.31 -39.14 22.87
N GLY A 145 8.05 -39.64 24.08
CA GLY A 145 8.94 -39.63 25.25
C GLY A 145 8.28 -39.06 26.52
N GLU A 146 8.18 -39.89 27.57
CA GLU A 146 7.60 -39.58 28.90
C GLU A 146 8.35 -38.43 29.60
N ASN A 147 7.64 -37.77 30.53
CA ASN A 147 8.09 -36.61 31.31
C ASN A 147 9.28 -36.92 32.21
#